data_AF-A0A6S6PKY9-F1
#
_entry.id   AF-A0A6S6PKY9-F1
#
_cell.length_a   1.000
_cell.length_b   1.000
_cell.length_c   1.000
_cell.angle_alpha   90.00
_cell.angle_beta   90.00
_cell.angle_gamma   90.00
#
_symmetry.space_group_name_H-M   'P 1'
#
loop_
_entity.id
_entity.type
_entity.pdbx_description
1 polymer ?
#
loop_
_entity_poly.entity_id
_entity_poly.type
_entity_poly.pdbx_seq_one_letter_code
_entity_poly.pdbx_strand_id
1 'polypeptide(L)'
;MSQFKSIDHGHPFESTSKKNSSEFTIQGFVSDVASENVLREVLDEFHPGKFSLSCLSCSLAAVKLSRGLSPDILIIDVSGEEQPITALVELSNVLEPDVKVLVIGDRQDANFYRQLTRGLGVAEYLYKPLNRSMVSRFFGPFLNEDEYTPEATRGGRVLGFVGARGGVGTTTIAANFAWYLGEIARRHSLVIDGDLYTGALSILMGTKADSGLRTAFETPQRVDELFIERSAQKIGERCDILSSQADMSEIISISRDGPRHLIDVVKKKYNYISIDIPRGFGEISRSMIDLCEQKIIVIDPS
;
A
#
# COMPACT_ATOMS: atom_id res chain seq x y z
N MET A 1 -9.97 -38.06 -51.97
CA MET A 1 -10.54 -37.99 -50.60
C MET A 1 -9.64 -37.04 -49.80
N SER A 2 -9.71 -35.74 -50.02
CA SER A 2 -10.61 -34.79 -49.35
C SER A 2 -10.66 -34.98 -47.84
N GLN A 3 -9.84 -34.24 -47.09
CA GLN A 3 -10.31 -33.11 -46.27
C GLN A 3 -9.13 -32.51 -45.48
N PHE A 4 -8.75 -31.29 -45.89
CA PHE A 4 -8.11 -30.33 -45.01
C PHE A 4 -9.10 -29.97 -43.89
N LYS A 5 -8.66 -30.06 -42.63
CA LYS A 5 -9.36 -29.41 -41.51
C LYS A 5 -8.40 -28.42 -40.87
N SER A 6 -8.76 -27.15 -41.04
CA SER A 6 -8.14 -25.97 -40.48
C SER A 6 -8.05 -26.05 -38.96
N ILE A 7 -6.91 -25.62 -38.45
CA ILE A 7 -6.68 -25.34 -37.04
C ILE A 7 -7.41 -24.02 -36.75
N ASP A 8 -8.39 -24.09 -35.86
CA ASP A 8 -9.19 -22.96 -35.42
C ASP A 8 -8.31 -22.07 -34.54
N HIS A 9 -8.10 -20.82 -34.96
CA HIS A 9 -7.44 -19.80 -34.14
C HIS A 9 -8.43 -19.34 -33.07
N GLY A 10 -8.40 -20.01 -31.93
CA GLY A 10 -9.10 -19.61 -30.73
C GLY A 10 -8.80 -18.15 -30.39
N HIS A 11 -9.89 -17.43 -30.11
CA HIS A 11 -9.98 -16.03 -29.72
C HIS A 11 -8.86 -15.54 -28.76
N PRO A 12 -8.41 -14.28 -28.88
CA PRO A 12 -7.55 -13.68 -27.88
C PRO A 12 -8.26 -13.68 -26.54
N PHE A 13 -7.58 -14.19 -25.53
CA PHE A 13 -8.01 -14.17 -24.13
C PHE A 13 -7.93 -12.72 -23.63
N GLU A 14 -9.00 -11.95 -23.80
CA GLU A 14 -9.24 -10.75 -23.02
C GLU A 14 -9.57 -11.18 -21.59
N SER A 15 -8.56 -11.33 -20.74
CA SER A 15 -8.74 -11.37 -19.29
C SER A 15 -8.49 -9.99 -18.70
N THR A 16 -9.38 -9.04 -19.00
CA THR A 16 -9.67 -7.97 -18.04
C THR A 16 -10.29 -8.63 -16.82
N SER A 17 -9.46 -8.90 -15.81
CA SER A 17 -9.92 -9.34 -14.50
C SER A 17 -10.74 -8.19 -13.90
N LYS A 18 -12.05 -8.23 -14.13
CA LYS A 18 -13.02 -7.40 -13.43
C LYS A 18 -12.90 -7.75 -11.95
N LYS A 19 -12.38 -6.81 -11.15
CA LYS A 19 -12.54 -6.81 -9.70
C LYS A 19 -14.01 -7.16 -9.40
N ASN A 20 -14.23 -8.13 -8.52
CA ASN A 20 -15.57 -8.43 -8.02
C ASN A 20 -16.17 -7.13 -7.46
N SER A 21 -17.33 -6.76 -7.98
CA SER A 21 -18.12 -5.58 -7.64
C SER A 21 -18.76 -5.71 -6.25
N SER A 22 -17.95 -5.85 -5.20
CA SER A 22 -18.39 -5.72 -3.81
C SER A 22 -17.69 -4.51 -3.20
N GLU A 23 -18.41 -3.39 -3.30
CA GLU A 23 -18.24 -2.11 -2.60
C GLU A 23 -16.97 -1.30 -2.89
N PHE A 24 -16.87 -0.76 -4.11
CA PHE A 24 -16.15 0.52 -4.29
C PHE A 24 -16.81 1.56 -3.37
N THR A 25 -16.05 2.11 -2.42
CA THR A 25 -16.57 3.02 -1.40
C THR A 25 -15.84 4.35 -1.40
N ILE A 26 -16.63 5.42 -1.40
CA ILE A 26 -16.13 6.79 -1.27
C ILE A 26 -16.51 7.30 0.12
N GLN A 27 -15.53 7.82 0.86
CA GLN A 27 -15.79 8.48 2.14
C GLN A 27 -15.32 9.92 2.08
N GLY A 28 -16.16 10.86 2.52
CA GLY A 28 -15.84 12.27 2.56
C GLY A 28 -16.08 12.91 3.92
N PHE A 29 -15.14 13.74 4.34
CA PHE A 29 -15.22 14.54 5.55
C PHE A 29 -15.04 16.00 5.19
N VAL A 30 -16.11 16.78 5.33
CA VAL A 30 -16.13 18.20 4.98
C VAL A 30 -16.43 19.07 6.19
N SER A 31 -15.96 20.31 6.18
CA SER A 31 -16.11 21.23 7.32
C SER A 31 -17.42 22.03 7.29
N ASP A 32 -18.17 22.00 6.19
CA ASP A 32 -19.39 22.77 6.02
C ASP A 32 -20.42 22.10 5.10
N VAL A 33 -21.69 22.46 5.31
CA VAL A 33 -22.86 21.89 4.62
C VAL A 33 -22.92 22.27 3.14
N ALA A 34 -22.38 23.44 2.74
CA ALA A 34 -22.43 23.86 1.35
C ALA A 34 -21.50 22.99 0.48
N SER A 35 -20.28 22.73 0.97
CA SER A 35 -19.34 21.80 0.37
C SER A 35 -19.90 20.37 0.35
N GLU A 36 -20.56 19.93 1.43
CA GLU A 36 -21.23 18.62 1.48
C GLU A 36 -22.28 18.46 0.37
N ASN A 37 -23.13 19.46 0.18
CA ASN A 37 -24.19 19.41 -0.83
C ASN A 37 -23.63 19.31 -2.25
N VAL A 38 -22.62 20.13 -2.58
CA VAL A 38 -21.98 20.09 -3.90
C VAL A 38 -21.31 18.74 -4.16
N LEU A 39 -20.60 18.19 -3.17
CA LEU A 39 -20.01 16.86 -3.29
C LEU A 39 -21.08 15.79 -3.45
N ARG A 40 -22.15 15.83 -2.65
CA ARG A 40 -23.25 14.86 -2.71
C ARG A 40 -23.87 14.81 -4.10
N GLU A 41 -24.18 15.96 -4.70
CA GLU A 41 -24.73 16.03 -6.06
C GLU A 41 -23.83 15.36 -7.10
N VAL A 42 -22.51 15.60 -7.03
CA VAL A 42 -21.56 15.00 -7.98
C VAL A 42 -21.35 13.51 -7.67
N LEU A 43 -21.17 13.14 -6.42
CA LEU A 43 -20.94 11.74 -6.03
C LEU A 43 -22.16 10.86 -6.34
N ASP A 44 -23.39 11.38 -6.20
CA ASP A 44 -24.61 10.68 -6.62
C ASP A 44 -24.67 10.47 -8.14
N GLU A 45 -24.06 11.34 -8.95
CA GLU A 45 -23.98 11.18 -10.40
C GLU A 45 -23.00 10.06 -10.81
N PHE A 46 -21.85 9.98 -10.14
CA PHE A 46 -20.80 9.00 -10.46
C PHE A 46 -21.06 7.63 -9.80
N HIS A 47 -21.45 7.63 -8.51
CA HIS A 47 -21.58 6.44 -7.67
C HIS A 47 -22.84 6.49 -6.78
N PRO A 48 -24.04 6.38 -7.36
CA PRO A 48 -25.29 6.50 -6.61
C PRO A 48 -25.34 5.55 -5.40
N GLY A 49 -25.48 6.12 -4.20
CA GLY A 49 -25.64 5.34 -2.96
C GLY A 49 -24.39 4.60 -2.46
N LYS A 50 -23.22 4.75 -3.10
CA LYS A 50 -21.95 4.09 -2.71
C LYS A 50 -20.95 5.03 -2.03
N PHE A 51 -21.44 6.08 -1.39
CA PHE A 51 -20.60 7.03 -0.66
C PHE A 51 -21.16 7.41 0.70
N SER A 52 -20.27 7.84 1.59
CA SER A 52 -20.61 8.39 2.90
C SER A 52 -19.95 9.76 3.05
N LEU A 53 -20.76 10.80 3.23
CA LEU A 53 -20.28 12.14 3.60
C LEU A 53 -20.62 12.41 5.07
N SER A 54 -19.70 13.07 5.77
CA SER A 54 -19.90 13.51 7.15
C SER A 54 -19.29 14.89 7.34
N CYS A 55 -20.00 15.76 8.07
CA CYS A 55 -19.46 17.06 8.44
C CYS A 55 -18.57 16.92 9.69
N LEU A 56 -17.28 16.66 9.51
CA LEU A 56 -16.29 16.43 10.59
C LEU A 56 -14.97 17.13 10.26
N SER A 57 -14.22 17.54 11.30
CA SER A 57 -12.86 18.06 11.13
C SER A 57 -11.88 16.99 10.64
N CYS A 58 -10.76 17.42 10.05
CA CYS A 58 -9.71 16.52 9.59
C CYS A 58 -9.16 15.63 10.72
N SER A 59 -8.99 16.20 11.92
CA SER A 59 -8.57 15.46 13.11
C SER A 59 -9.54 14.35 13.53
N LEU A 60 -10.86 14.62 13.51
CA LEU A 60 -11.88 13.62 13.84
C LEU A 60 -12.03 12.55 12.73
N ALA A 61 -11.82 12.93 11.48
CA ALA A 61 -11.79 12.00 10.35
C ALA A 61 -10.70 10.94 10.53
N ALA A 62 -9.47 11.34 10.91
CA ALA A 62 -8.37 10.41 11.16
C ALA A 62 -8.70 9.38 12.26
N VAL A 63 -9.34 9.82 13.36
CA VAL A 63 -9.78 8.93 14.43
C VAL A 63 -10.83 7.93 13.94
N LYS A 64 -11.80 8.39 13.13
CA LYS A 64 -12.85 7.52 12.59
C LYS A 64 -12.27 6.48 11.62
N LEU A 65 -11.38 6.91 10.73
CA LEU A 65 -10.70 6.04 9.76
C LEU A 65 -9.80 5.00 10.44
N SER A 66 -9.17 5.34 11.56
CA SER A 66 -8.32 4.40 12.32
C SER A 66 -9.05 3.16 12.86
N ARG A 67 -10.40 3.24 12.96
CA ARG A 67 -11.31 2.20 13.48
C ARG A 67 -12.16 1.54 12.40
N GLY A 68 -12.14 2.06 11.17
CA GLY A 68 -12.96 1.60 10.06
C GLY A 68 -12.17 0.83 9.00
N LEU A 69 -12.87 0.38 7.97
CA LEU A 69 -12.26 -0.07 6.72
C LEU A 69 -11.75 1.15 5.92
N SER A 70 -10.66 0.97 5.18
CA SER A 70 -10.13 2.00 4.30
C SER A 70 -11.03 2.14 3.06
N PRO A 71 -11.47 3.36 2.70
CA PRO A 71 -12.24 3.58 1.47
C PRO A 71 -11.33 3.56 0.25
N ASP A 72 -11.86 3.30 -0.95
CA ASP A 72 -11.10 3.43 -2.20
C ASP A 72 -10.73 4.90 -2.48
N ILE A 73 -11.65 5.81 -2.12
CA ILE A 73 -11.47 7.26 -2.25
C ILE A 73 -11.82 7.95 -0.94
N LEU A 74 -10.87 8.72 -0.42
CA LEU A 74 -11.07 9.64 0.68
C LEU A 74 -11.10 11.08 0.18
N ILE A 75 -12.19 11.79 0.46
CA ILE A 75 -12.29 13.24 0.30
C ILE A 75 -12.12 13.89 1.68
N ILE A 76 -11.13 14.76 1.85
CA ILE A 76 -10.85 15.39 3.14
C ILE A 76 -10.77 16.90 3.02
N ASP A 77 -11.42 17.59 3.96
CA ASP A 77 -11.42 19.03 4.04
C ASP A 77 -10.46 19.52 5.14
N VAL A 78 -9.47 20.31 4.72
CA VAL A 78 -8.45 20.88 5.60
C VAL A 78 -8.66 22.38 5.83
N SER A 79 -9.84 22.91 5.48
CA SER A 79 -10.18 24.31 5.73
C SER A 79 -10.14 24.64 7.23
N GLY A 80 -9.56 25.78 7.59
CA GLY A 80 -9.42 26.19 8.99
C GLY A 80 -8.35 25.47 9.80
N GLU A 81 -7.64 24.48 9.24
CA GLU A 81 -6.48 23.86 9.90
C GLU A 81 -5.28 24.82 9.90
N GLU A 82 -4.65 25.02 11.07
CA GLU A 82 -3.46 25.86 11.17
C GLU A 82 -2.29 25.26 10.36
N GLN A 83 -2.12 23.93 10.47
CA GLN A 83 -1.07 23.15 9.81
C GLN A 83 -1.66 22.02 8.94
N PRO A 84 -2.26 22.35 7.78
CA PRO A 84 -2.97 21.38 6.95
C PRO A 84 -2.06 20.27 6.40
N ILE A 85 -0.79 20.57 6.14
CA ILE A 85 0.20 19.58 5.67
C ILE A 85 0.46 18.54 6.75
N THR A 86 0.69 18.98 7.98
CA THR A 86 0.90 18.09 9.13
C THR A 86 -0.32 17.20 9.33
N ALA A 87 -1.53 17.77 9.29
CA ALA A 87 -2.77 17.01 9.41
C ALA A 87 -2.92 15.95 8.30
N LEU A 88 -2.59 16.27 7.06
CA LEU A 88 -2.61 15.30 5.94
C LEU A 88 -1.52 14.23 6.06
N VAL A 89 -0.36 14.57 6.60
CA VAL A 89 0.66 13.58 6.94
C VAL A 89 0.11 12.63 8.00
N GLU A 90 -0.44 13.14 9.11
CA GLU A 90 -1.06 12.32 10.15
C GLU A 90 -2.18 11.44 9.62
N LEU A 91 -3.04 11.97 8.75
CA LEU A 91 -4.11 11.21 8.11
C LEU A 91 -3.56 10.06 7.24
N SER A 92 -2.50 10.32 6.48
CA SER A 92 -1.86 9.28 5.66
C SER A 92 -1.29 8.12 6.45
N ASN A 93 -1.15 8.28 7.76
CA ASN A 93 -0.63 7.26 8.64
C ASN A 93 -1.64 6.15 8.86
N VAL A 94 -2.93 6.49 8.82
CA VAL A 94 -4.00 5.54 9.12
C VAL A 94 -4.64 4.95 7.86
N LEU A 95 -4.24 5.42 6.67
CA LEU A 95 -4.77 4.98 5.38
C LEU A 95 -3.91 3.89 4.74
N GLU A 96 -4.55 2.99 4.00
CA GLU A 96 -3.86 2.06 3.10
C GLU A 96 -3.22 2.82 1.91
N PRO A 97 -2.11 2.31 1.32
CA PRO A 97 -1.36 3.02 0.28
C PRO A 97 -2.11 3.26 -1.03
N ASP A 98 -3.10 2.42 -1.30
CA ASP A 98 -3.95 2.44 -2.50
C ASP A 98 -5.14 3.41 -2.38
N VAL A 99 -5.44 3.90 -1.17
CA VAL A 99 -6.49 4.91 -0.93
C VAL A 99 -6.16 6.21 -1.68
N LYS A 100 -7.06 6.62 -2.58
CA LYS A 100 -6.94 7.89 -3.29
C LYS A 100 -7.40 9.03 -2.38
N VAL A 101 -6.52 9.99 -2.10
CA VAL A 101 -6.85 11.15 -1.26
C VAL A 101 -7.10 12.38 -2.12
N LEU A 102 -8.34 12.88 -2.09
CA LEU A 102 -8.76 14.15 -2.68
C LEU A 102 -8.92 15.18 -1.57
N VAL A 103 -8.37 16.38 -1.73
CA VAL A 103 -8.34 17.38 -0.66
C VAL A 103 -9.13 18.62 -1.04
N ILE A 104 -9.87 19.17 -0.08
CA ILE A 104 -10.55 20.46 -0.16
C ILE A 104 -9.93 21.40 0.87
N GLY A 105 -9.78 22.68 0.57
CA GLY A 105 -9.28 23.65 1.55
C GLY A 105 -9.66 25.10 1.22
N ASP A 106 -9.15 26.03 2.00
CA ASP A 106 -9.38 27.48 1.86
C ASP A 106 -8.17 28.25 1.30
N ARG A 107 -7.03 27.57 1.12
CA ARG A 107 -5.79 28.18 0.59
C ARG A 107 -5.75 28.11 -0.92
N GLN A 108 -5.68 29.26 -1.58
CA GLN A 108 -5.49 29.37 -3.02
C GLN A 108 -4.02 29.68 -3.35
N ASP A 109 -3.13 28.72 -3.12
CA ASP A 109 -1.68 28.88 -3.34
C ASP A 109 -1.10 27.74 -4.20
N ALA A 110 -0.31 28.11 -5.22
CA ALA A 110 0.24 27.15 -6.17
C ALA A 110 1.41 26.33 -5.61
N ASN A 111 2.17 26.84 -4.62
CA ASN A 111 3.20 26.06 -3.94
C ASN A 111 2.56 24.99 -3.07
N PHE A 112 1.52 25.37 -2.33
CA PHE A 112 0.71 24.48 -1.51
C PHE A 112 0.13 23.35 -2.36
N TYR A 113 -0.51 23.67 -3.48
CA TYR A 113 -1.01 22.69 -4.45
C TYR A 113 0.07 21.69 -4.88
N ARG A 114 1.23 22.18 -5.31
CA ARG A 114 2.35 21.31 -5.74
C ARG A 114 2.89 20.46 -4.60
N GLN A 115 2.93 20.99 -3.39
CA GLN A 115 3.40 20.27 -2.22
C GLN A 115 2.46 19.13 -1.84
N LEU A 116 1.14 19.33 -1.94
CA LEU A 116 0.15 18.28 -1.73
C LEU A 116 0.28 17.19 -2.78
N THR A 117 0.22 17.57 -4.06
CA THR A 117 0.19 16.60 -5.18
C THR A 117 1.52 15.88 -5.35
N ARG A 118 2.64 16.60 -5.42
CA ARG A 118 3.97 16.01 -5.68
C ARG A 118 4.70 15.54 -4.43
N GLY A 119 4.44 16.15 -3.27
CA GLY A 119 5.13 15.84 -2.02
C GLY A 119 4.42 14.78 -1.20
N LEU A 120 3.09 14.88 -1.06
CA LEU A 120 2.28 13.97 -0.24
C LEU A 120 1.53 12.91 -1.06
N GLY A 121 1.52 13.00 -2.39
CA GLY A 121 0.76 12.06 -3.23
C GLY A 121 -0.75 12.23 -3.08
N VAL A 122 -1.22 13.45 -2.78
CA VAL A 122 -2.64 13.80 -2.88
C VAL A 122 -3.02 13.76 -4.35
N ALA A 123 -4.12 13.10 -4.67
CA ALA A 123 -4.59 12.92 -6.04
C ALA A 123 -5.01 14.26 -6.68
N GLU A 124 -5.76 15.09 -5.94
CA GLU A 124 -6.15 16.43 -6.40
C GLU A 124 -6.50 17.34 -5.21
N TYR A 125 -6.35 18.66 -5.40
CA TYR A 125 -6.75 19.68 -4.43
C TYR A 125 -7.69 20.72 -5.03
N LEU A 126 -8.81 20.99 -4.36
CA LEU A 126 -9.74 22.06 -4.70
C LEU A 126 -9.81 23.10 -3.58
N TYR A 127 -9.78 24.38 -3.95
CA TYR A 127 -9.99 25.47 -3.01
C TYR A 127 -11.47 25.88 -2.98
N LYS A 128 -11.97 26.27 -1.81
CA LYS A 128 -13.33 26.77 -1.60
C LYS A 128 -13.49 28.20 -2.13
N PRO A 129 -14.71 28.59 -2.55
CA PRO A 129 -15.96 27.82 -2.53
C PRO A 129 -16.04 26.78 -3.66
N LEU A 130 -16.57 25.59 -3.34
CA LEU A 130 -16.79 24.54 -4.34
C LEU A 130 -18.01 24.87 -5.21
N ASN A 131 -17.93 24.45 -6.48
CA ASN A 131 -19.08 24.39 -7.37
C ASN A 131 -19.07 23.06 -8.14
N ARG A 132 -20.25 22.66 -8.63
CA ARG A 132 -20.44 21.37 -9.30
C ARG A 132 -19.47 21.17 -10.46
N SER A 133 -19.31 22.17 -11.33
CA SER A 133 -18.41 22.08 -12.50
C SER A 133 -16.96 21.86 -12.11
N MET A 134 -16.49 22.48 -11.03
CA MET A 134 -15.13 22.31 -10.51
C MET A 134 -14.94 20.87 -10.00
N VAL A 135 -15.85 20.39 -9.17
CA VAL A 135 -15.77 19.03 -8.60
C VAL A 135 -15.86 17.98 -9.72
N SER A 136 -16.86 18.04 -10.59
CA SER A 136 -16.99 17.08 -11.70
C SER A 136 -15.77 17.08 -12.63
N ARG A 137 -15.19 18.25 -12.91
CA ARG A 137 -14.03 18.35 -13.80
C ARG A 137 -12.74 17.81 -13.20
N PHE A 138 -12.46 18.13 -11.94
CA PHE A 138 -11.17 17.85 -11.33
C PHE A 138 -11.18 16.58 -10.48
N PHE A 139 -12.26 16.30 -9.76
CA PHE A 139 -12.40 15.04 -9.00
C PHE A 139 -12.97 13.91 -9.87
N GLY A 140 -13.82 14.20 -10.86
CA GLY A 140 -14.44 13.21 -11.75
C GLY A 140 -13.51 12.14 -12.31
N PRO A 141 -12.31 12.48 -12.84
CA PRO A 141 -11.37 11.48 -13.35
C PRO A 141 -10.92 10.45 -12.30
N PHE A 142 -10.90 10.82 -11.01
CA PHE A 142 -10.55 9.91 -9.92
C PHE A 142 -11.74 9.08 -9.45
N LEU A 143 -12.95 9.62 -9.62
CA LEU A 143 -14.22 8.96 -9.32
C LEU A 143 -14.55 7.87 -10.36
N ASN A 144 -14.07 8.00 -11.60
CA ASN A 144 -14.20 6.95 -12.61
C ASN A 144 -13.20 5.80 -12.36
N GLU A 145 -13.71 4.57 -12.20
CA GLU A 145 -12.88 3.38 -11.97
C GLU A 145 -11.95 3.06 -13.16
N ASP A 146 -12.38 3.38 -14.39
CA ASP A 146 -11.73 2.95 -15.64
C ASP A 146 -10.68 3.93 -16.20
N GLU A 147 -10.65 5.20 -15.77
CA GLU A 147 -9.85 6.25 -16.42
C GLU A 147 -8.52 6.57 -15.73
N TYR A 148 -8.21 5.96 -14.59
CA TYR A 148 -7.01 6.33 -13.81
C TYR A 148 -5.91 5.27 -13.85
N THR A 149 -4.84 5.56 -14.57
CA THR A 149 -3.54 4.89 -14.44
C THR A 149 -2.81 5.43 -13.20
N PRO A 150 -2.43 4.61 -12.21
CA PRO A 150 -1.79 5.05 -10.98
C PRO A 150 -0.34 5.49 -11.24
N GLU A 151 -0.18 6.72 -11.72
CA GLU A 151 1.09 7.42 -11.69
C GLU A 151 1.05 8.36 -10.48
N ALA A 152 1.68 7.90 -9.38
CA ALA A 152 1.88 8.60 -8.10
C ALA A 152 0.87 8.36 -6.96
N THR A 153 0.35 7.15 -6.79
CA THR A 153 -0.05 6.70 -5.43
C THR A 153 1.20 6.59 -4.55
N ARG A 154 1.07 6.92 -3.26
CA ARG A 154 2.10 6.72 -2.22
C ARG A 154 2.46 5.23 -2.14
N GLY A 155 3.36 4.75 -2.99
CA GLY A 155 3.83 3.36 -2.90
C GLY A 155 4.46 3.10 -1.52
N GLY A 156 4.31 1.87 -1.02
CA GLY A 156 4.90 1.44 0.25
C GLY A 156 6.41 1.70 0.32
N ARG A 157 6.89 2.17 1.47
CA ARG A 157 8.32 2.43 1.71
C ARG A 157 9.01 1.12 2.05
N VAL A 158 10.11 0.81 1.35
CA VAL A 158 10.88 -0.43 1.57
C VAL A 158 12.14 -0.12 2.39
N LEU A 159 12.27 -0.76 3.55
CA LEU A 159 13.37 -0.60 4.50
C LEU A 159 14.11 -1.94 4.65
N GLY A 160 15.41 -1.93 4.42
CA GLY A 160 16.26 -3.11 4.58
C GLY A 160 17.06 -3.06 5.86
N PHE A 161 17.06 -4.14 6.63
CA PHE A 161 17.84 -4.29 7.86
C PHE A 161 18.98 -5.27 7.63
N VAL A 162 20.22 -4.82 7.88
CA VAL A 162 21.44 -5.64 7.73
C VAL A 162 22.28 -5.52 9.00
N GLY A 163 22.74 -6.63 9.55
CA GLY A 163 23.69 -6.63 10.67
C GLY A 163 25.13 -6.46 10.22
N ALA A 164 25.90 -5.62 10.90
CA ALA A 164 27.35 -5.52 10.66
C ALA A 164 28.10 -6.82 11.01
N ARG A 165 27.56 -7.61 11.94
CA ARG A 165 28.01 -8.97 12.25
C ARG A 165 26.84 -9.85 12.67
N GLY A 166 27.10 -11.14 12.84
CA GLY A 166 26.14 -12.06 13.45
C GLY A 166 25.82 -11.69 14.90
N GLY A 167 24.55 -11.87 15.29
CA GLY A 167 24.12 -11.74 16.69
C GLY A 167 23.96 -10.30 17.20
N VAL A 168 24.04 -9.28 16.35
CA VAL A 168 23.81 -7.86 16.74
C VAL A 168 22.34 -7.52 16.97
N GLY A 169 21.42 -8.47 16.77
CA GLY A 169 19.99 -8.26 16.97
C GLY A 169 19.24 -7.66 15.77
N THR A 170 19.75 -7.82 14.54
CA THR A 170 19.11 -7.29 13.32
C THR A 170 17.65 -7.74 13.17
N THR A 171 17.41 -9.05 13.21
CA THR A 171 16.06 -9.65 13.15
C THR A 171 15.16 -9.09 14.25
N THR A 172 15.69 -8.94 15.47
CA THR A 172 14.94 -8.39 16.59
C THR A 172 14.51 -6.95 16.34
N ILE A 173 15.43 -6.12 15.83
CA ILE A 173 15.13 -4.72 15.50
C ILE A 173 14.13 -4.64 14.35
N ALA A 174 14.32 -5.42 13.27
CA ALA A 174 13.42 -5.43 12.12
C ALA A 174 11.99 -5.83 12.53
N ALA A 175 11.85 -6.88 13.33
CA ALA A 175 10.58 -7.38 13.84
C ALA A 175 9.86 -6.34 14.71
N ASN A 176 10.55 -5.78 15.71
CA ASN A 176 9.96 -4.80 16.63
C ASN A 176 9.65 -3.48 15.92
N PHE A 177 10.46 -3.08 14.94
CA PHE A 177 10.19 -1.89 14.14
C PHE A 177 8.92 -2.06 13.31
N ALA A 178 8.76 -3.18 12.61
CA ALA A 178 7.55 -3.47 11.86
C ALA A 178 6.31 -3.58 12.77
N TRP A 179 6.44 -4.25 13.92
CA TRP A 179 5.37 -4.32 14.91
C TRP A 179 4.99 -2.96 15.47
N TYR A 180 5.96 -2.10 15.80
CA TYR A 180 5.72 -0.73 16.23
C TYR A 180 4.97 0.07 15.16
N LEU A 181 5.35 -0.07 13.90
CA LEU A 181 4.66 0.60 12.79
C LEU A 181 3.19 0.18 12.70
N GLY A 182 2.93 -1.13 12.80
CA GLY A 182 1.58 -1.70 12.80
C GLY A 182 0.74 -1.29 14.01
N GLU A 183 1.20 -1.65 15.20
CA GLU A 183 0.38 -1.61 16.41
C GLU A 183 0.36 -0.25 17.08
N ILE A 184 1.49 0.48 17.07
CA ILE A 184 1.62 1.76 17.77
C ILE A 184 1.40 2.93 16.81
N ALA A 185 2.10 2.93 15.67
CA ALA A 185 1.99 4.01 14.69
C ALA A 185 0.80 3.85 13.73
N ARG A 186 0.05 2.73 13.84
CA ARG A 186 -1.18 2.42 13.07
C ARG A 186 -0.98 2.40 11.54
N ARG A 187 0.24 2.12 11.09
CA ARG A 187 0.62 1.98 9.68
C ARG A 187 0.52 0.54 9.26
N HIS A 188 -0.08 0.26 8.12
CA HIS A 188 -0.04 -1.10 7.59
C HIS A 188 1.40 -1.50 7.26
N SER A 189 1.91 -2.47 7.99
CA SER A 189 3.32 -2.87 7.97
C SER A 189 3.44 -4.34 7.60
N LEU A 190 4.42 -4.64 6.76
CA LEU A 190 4.84 -5.99 6.44
C LEU A 190 6.29 -6.18 6.88
N VAL A 191 6.59 -7.29 7.54
CA VAL A 191 7.97 -7.74 7.76
C VAL A 191 8.26 -8.99 6.94
N ILE A 192 9.39 -8.99 6.24
CA ILE A 192 9.82 -10.08 5.36
C ILE A 192 11.09 -10.70 5.94
N ASP A 193 11.10 -12.01 6.17
CA ASP A 193 12.29 -12.78 6.51
C ASP A 193 13.02 -13.18 5.23
N GLY A 194 14.06 -12.45 4.84
CA GLY A 194 14.77 -12.76 3.60
C GLY A 194 15.62 -14.03 3.67
N ASP A 195 15.83 -14.61 4.85
CA ASP A 195 16.58 -15.85 5.02
C ASP A 195 15.67 -17.08 4.89
N LEU A 196 15.65 -17.66 3.69
CA LEU A 196 14.79 -18.80 3.37
C LEU A 196 15.19 -20.11 4.05
N TYR A 197 16.38 -20.19 4.64
CA TYR A 197 16.91 -21.43 5.23
C TYR A 197 16.96 -21.35 6.75
N THR A 198 17.61 -20.30 7.28
CA THR A 198 17.86 -20.10 8.71
C THR A 198 17.07 -18.94 9.32
N GLY A 199 16.04 -18.45 8.62
CA GLY A 199 15.16 -17.38 9.11
C GLY A 199 14.62 -17.65 10.51
N ALA A 200 14.68 -16.62 11.36
CA ALA A 200 14.25 -16.67 12.76
C ALA A 200 13.09 -15.71 13.05
N LEU A 201 12.63 -14.95 12.06
CA LEU A 201 11.62 -13.92 12.24
C LEU A 201 10.27 -14.51 12.62
N SER A 202 9.87 -15.61 12.00
CA SER A 202 8.62 -16.31 12.30
C SER A 202 8.58 -16.81 13.74
N ILE A 203 9.68 -17.39 14.21
CA ILE A 203 9.87 -17.86 15.59
C ILE A 203 9.76 -16.68 16.56
N LEU A 204 10.45 -15.57 16.28
CA LEU A 204 10.42 -14.38 17.12
C LEU A 204 9.01 -13.79 17.24
N MET A 205 8.23 -13.83 16.17
CA MET A 205 6.86 -13.30 16.14
C MET A 205 5.79 -14.34 16.52
N GLY A 206 6.16 -15.55 16.93
CA GLY A 206 5.22 -16.59 17.36
C GLY A 206 4.35 -17.15 16.23
N THR A 207 4.85 -17.12 14.98
CA THR A 207 4.17 -17.64 13.79
C THR A 207 4.86 -18.88 13.23
N LYS A 208 4.23 -19.53 12.25
CA LYS A 208 4.84 -20.66 11.54
C LYS A 208 5.28 -20.20 10.16
N ALA A 209 6.54 -20.42 9.79
CA ALA A 209 6.96 -20.18 8.41
C ALA A 209 6.17 -21.09 7.44
N ASP A 210 5.80 -20.54 6.29
CA ASP A 210 5.16 -21.28 5.20
C ASP A 210 6.00 -21.24 3.92
N SER A 211 5.49 -21.77 2.82
CA SER A 211 6.20 -21.76 1.53
C SER A 211 5.91 -20.53 0.67
N GLY A 212 5.16 -19.54 1.18
CA GLY A 212 4.69 -18.38 0.45
C GLY A 212 5.83 -17.51 -0.06
N LEU A 213 6.76 -17.14 0.81
CA LEU A 213 7.89 -16.30 0.41
C LEU A 213 8.84 -17.01 -0.58
N ARG A 214 9.11 -18.31 -0.36
CA ARG A 214 9.86 -19.13 -1.33
C ARG A 214 9.15 -19.17 -2.69
N THR A 215 7.85 -19.47 -2.70
CA THR A 215 7.05 -19.54 -3.93
C THR A 215 7.08 -18.20 -4.66
N ALA A 216 7.06 -17.08 -3.93
CA ALA A 216 7.14 -15.75 -4.51
C ALA A 216 8.46 -15.49 -5.25
N PHE A 217 9.57 -16.02 -4.72
CA PHE A 217 10.87 -15.90 -5.36
C PHE A 217 11.08 -16.88 -6.52
N GLU A 218 10.56 -18.10 -6.42
CA GLU A 218 10.71 -19.12 -7.46
C GLU A 218 9.74 -18.88 -8.64
N THR A 219 8.50 -18.47 -8.36
CA THR A 219 7.41 -18.37 -9.35
C THR A 219 6.67 -17.02 -9.32
N PRO A 220 7.33 -15.90 -9.67
CA PRO A 220 6.76 -14.55 -9.55
C PRO A 220 5.44 -14.36 -10.32
N GLN A 221 5.21 -15.10 -11.41
CA GLN A 221 3.97 -15.00 -12.21
C GLN A 221 2.72 -15.42 -11.41
N ARG A 222 2.88 -16.13 -10.30
CA ARG A 222 1.79 -16.55 -9.40
C ARG A 222 1.55 -15.56 -8.25
N VAL A 223 2.36 -14.52 -8.16
CA VAL A 223 2.29 -13.54 -7.06
C VAL A 223 1.42 -12.39 -7.51
N ASP A 224 0.19 -12.39 -7.02
CA ASP A 224 -0.75 -11.28 -7.09
C ASP A 224 -1.20 -10.87 -5.69
N GLU A 225 -2.11 -9.91 -5.59
CA GLU A 225 -2.62 -9.41 -4.32
C GLU A 225 -3.30 -10.51 -3.48
N LEU A 226 -4.05 -11.41 -4.12
CA LEU A 226 -4.72 -12.54 -3.47
C LEU A 226 -3.72 -13.57 -2.95
N PHE A 227 -2.61 -13.79 -3.65
CA PHE A 227 -1.51 -14.60 -3.17
C PHE A 227 -0.92 -14.01 -1.88
N ILE A 228 -0.65 -12.70 -1.87
CA ILE A 228 -0.13 -12.02 -0.67
C ILE A 228 -1.11 -12.13 0.50
N GLU A 229 -2.41 -11.96 0.28
CA GLU A 229 -3.43 -12.14 1.31
C GLU A 229 -3.45 -13.53 1.94
N ARG A 230 -3.10 -14.56 1.16
CA ARG A 230 -3.10 -15.97 1.62
C ARG A 230 -1.78 -16.39 2.24
N SER A 231 -0.68 -15.78 1.81
CA SER A 231 0.67 -16.13 2.28
C SER A 231 1.15 -15.26 3.44
N ALA A 232 0.70 -14.00 3.53
CA ALA A 232 1.06 -13.13 4.64
C ALA A 232 0.27 -13.55 5.89
N GLN A 233 0.96 -13.73 7.01
CA GLN A 233 0.34 -14.09 8.28
C GLN A 233 0.18 -12.85 9.15
N LYS A 234 -0.99 -12.69 9.78
CA LYS A 234 -1.22 -11.57 10.70
C LYS A 234 -0.47 -11.80 12.01
N ILE A 235 0.31 -10.80 12.42
CA ILE A 235 1.02 -10.74 13.72
C ILE A 235 0.56 -9.56 14.59
N GLY A 236 -0.38 -8.77 14.08
CA GLY A 236 -1.03 -7.66 14.75
C GLY A 236 -2.29 -7.21 14.01
N GLU A 237 -2.93 -6.12 14.44
CA GLU A 237 -4.05 -5.51 13.73
C GLU A 237 -3.63 -4.95 12.36
N ARG A 238 -2.44 -4.34 12.29
CA ARG A 238 -1.90 -3.72 11.07
C ARG A 238 -0.47 -4.15 10.77
N CYS A 239 -0.08 -5.32 11.28
CA CYS A 239 1.24 -5.90 11.05
C CYS A 239 1.12 -7.33 10.54
N ASP A 240 1.73 -7.58 9.38
CA ASP A 240 1.80 -8.89 8.76
C ASP A 240 3.25 -9.36 8.61
N ILE A 241 3.45 -10.66 8.49
CA ILE A 241 4.74 -11.30 8.24
C ILE A 241 4.69 -12.18 6.98
N LEU A 242 5.74 -12.11 6.17
CA LEU A 242 6.07 -13.10 5.15
C LEU A 242 7.40 -13.75 5.50
N SER A 243 7.40 -15.06 5.65
CA SER A 243 8.61 -15.83 5.97
C SER A 243 8.56 -17.18 5.27
N SER A 244 9.71 -17.81 5.09
CA SER A 244 9.77 -19.20 4.63
C SER A 244 10.92 -19.94 5.30
N GLN A 245 10.79 -21.27 5.35
CA GLN A 245 11.81 -22.14 5.90
C GLN A 245 11.92 -23.38 5.02
N ALA A 246 12.89 -23.36 4.12
CA ALA A 246 13.25 -24.47 3.26
C ALA A 246 14.14 -25.47 4.00
N ASP A 247 14.14 -26.71 3.55
CA ASP A 247 15.09 -27.72 4.03
C ASP A 247 16.50 -27.36 3.55
N MET A 248 17.50 -27.53 4.42
CA MET A 248 18.91 -27.23 4.12
C MET A 248 19.49 -28.08 2.99
N SER A 249 18.90 -29.24 2.72
CA SER A 249 19.28 -30.12 1.63
C SER A 249 18.77 -29.66 0.26
N GLU A 250 17.81 -28.73 0.24
CA GLU A 250 17.20 -28.23 -1.00
C GLU A 250 17.96 -27.04 -1.58
N ILE A 251 18.10 -27.04 -2.91
CA ILE A 251 18.61 -25.90 -3.66
C ILE A 251 17.42 -25.06 -4.11
N ILE A 252 17.31 -23.84 -3.57
CA ILE A 252 16.25 -22.91 -3.96
C ILE A 252 16.70 -22.16 -5.23
N SER A 253 15.91 -22.29 -6.30
CA SER A 253 16.19 -21.63 -7.58
C SER A 253 15.39 -20.34 -7.72
N ILE A 254 16.01 -19.22 -7.42
CA ILE A 254 15.31 -17.93 -7.37
C ILE A 254 15.26 -17.30 -8.75
N SER A 255 14.07 -16.88 -9.15
CA SER A 255 13.88 -16.09 -10.34
C SER A 255 14.52 -14.72 -10.16
N ARG A 256 15.20 -14.22 -11.21
CA ARG A 256 15.83 -12.90 -11.22
C ARG A 256 14.86 -11.78 -10.83
N ASP A 257 13.61 -11.87 -11.28
CA ASP A 257 12.59 -10.86 -11.02
C ASP A 257 11.76 -11.15 -9.76
N GLY A 258 11.98 -12.29 -9.09
CA GLY A 258 11.20 -12.75 -7.93
C GLY A 258 11.09 -11.70 -6.82
N PRO A 259 12.21 -11.25 -6.23
CA PRO A 259 12.19 -10.23 -5.19
C PRO A 259 11.56 -8.91 -5.65
N ARG A 260 11.88 -8.44 -6.87
CA ARG A 260 11.35 -7.18 -7.40
C ARG A 260 9.84 -7.23 -7.57
N HIS A 261 9.33 -8.29 -8.19
CA HIS A 261 7.91 -8.48 -8.41
C HIS A 261 7.15 -8.61 -7.10
N LEU A 262 7.68 -9.36 -6.12
CA LEU A 262 7.10 -9.42 -4.78
C LEU A 262 6.96 -8.02 -4.18
N ILE A 263 8.05 -7.23 -4.19
CA ILE A 263 8.05 -5.85 -3.68
C ILE A 263 7.03 -4.97 -4.40
N ASP A 264 6.95 -5.03 -5.73
CA ASP A 264 5.99 -4.25 -6.50
C ASP A 264 4.53 -4.58 -6.15
N VAL A 265 4.23 -5.84 -5.81
CA VAL A 265 2.90 -6.26 -5.35
C VAL A 265 2.65 -5.79 -3.93
N VAL A 266 3.56 -6.04 -2.98
CA VAL A 266 3.32 -5.69 -1.57
C VAL A 266 3.32 -4.17 -1.32
N LYS A 267 4.00 -3.37 -2.17
CA LYS A 267 3.98 -1.90 -2.11
C LYS A 267 2.60 -1.30 -2.36
N LYS A 268 1.68 -2.05 -2.96
CA LYS A 268 0.30 -1.60 -3.17
C LYS A 268 -0.52 -1.69 -1.89
N LYS A 269 -0.21 -2.66 -1.04
CA LYS A 269 -0.99 -3.01 0.15
C LYS A 269 -0.40 -2.46 1.45
N TYR A 270 0.91 -2.42 1.59
CA TYR A 270 1.57 -2.05 2.85
C TYR A 270 2.21 -0.65 2.76
N ASN A 271 2.04 0.17 3.80
CA ASN A 271 2.68 1.48 3.89
C ASN A 271 4.20 1.35 4.10
N TYR A 272 4.60 0.34 4.88
CA TYR A 272 6.00 0.05 5.20
C TYR A 272 6.30 -1.44 5.03
N ILE A 273 7.40 -1.74 4.35
CA ILE A 273 7.91 -3.09 4.14
C ILE A 273 9.30 -3.15 4.77
N SER A 274 9.42 -3.87 5.88
CA SER A 274 10.69 -4.10 6.58
C SER A 274 11.25 -5.45 6.14
N ILE A 275 12.42 -5.46 5.51
CA ILE A 275 13.08 -6.69 5.07
C ILE A 275 14.24 -6.99 6.02
N ASP A 276 14.18 -8.13 6.70
CA ASP A 276 15.35 -8.69 7.39
C ASP A 276 16.23 -9.38 6.33
N ILE A 277 17.34 -8.75 5.99
CA ILE A 277 18.15 -9.16 4.84
C ILE A 277 19.13 -10.24 5.29
N PRO A 278 19.15 -11.42 4.63
CA PRO A 278 20.01 -12.53 5.01
C PRO A 278 21.47 -12.12 4.90
N ARG A 279 22.26 -12.63 5.85
CA ARG A 279 23.70 -12.39 5.90
C ARG A 279 24.38 -13.04 4.70
N GLY A 280 25.31 -12.30 4.10
CA GLY A 280 26.03 -12.72 2.90
C GLY A 280 25.64 -11.86 1.70
N PHE A 281 26.55 -11.76 0.74
CA PHE A 281 26.34 -10.98 -0.48
C PHE A 281 25.92 -11.88 -1.65
N GLY A 282 25.03 -12.83 -1.38
CA GLY A 282 24.40 -13.65 -2.41
C GLY A 282 23.45 -12.83 -3.28
N GLU A 283 22.99 -13.40 -4.39
CA GLU A 283 22.13 -12.67 -5.35
C GLU A 283 20.84 -12.15 -4.70
N ILE A 284 20.25 -12.92 -3.78
CA ILE A 284 19.02 -12.54 -3.04
C ILE A 284 19.28 -11.29 -2.20
N SER A 285 20.30 -11.32 -1.35
CA SER A 285 20.62 -10.21 -0.45
C SER A 285 20.90 -8.95 -1.25
N ARG A 286 21.66 -9.05 -2.35
CA ARG A 286 21.94 -7.91 -3.24
C ARG A 286 20.66 -7.35 -3.86
N SER A 287 19.84 -8.22 -4.44
CA SER A 287 18.55 -7.84 -5.03
C SER A 287 17.64 -7.14 -4.02
N MET A 288 17.52 -7.67 -2.80
CA MET A 288 16.76 -7.04 -1.73
C MET A 288 17.32 -5.67 -1.33
N ILE A 289 18.65 -5.56 -1.16
CA ILE A 289 19.31 -4.29 -0.83
C ILE A 289 19.03 -3.24 -1.91
N ASP A 290 19.05 -3.61 -3.19
CA ASP A 290 18.81 -2.68 -4.31
C ASP A 290 17.36 -2.18 -4.37
N LEU A 291 16.41 -2.98 -3.86
CA LEU A 291 14.99 -2.61 -3.76
C LEU A 291 14.69 -1.70 -2.56
N CYS A 292 15.58 -1.63 -1.58
CA CYS A 292 15.40 -0.82 -0.38
C CYS A 292 15.65 0.67 -0.65
N GLU A 293 14.65 1.50 -0.31
CA GLU A 293 14.76 2.96 -0.34
C GLU A 293 15.61 3.47 0.84
N GLN A 294 15.53 2.77 1.99
CA GLN A 294 16.35 3.04 3.17
C GLN A 294 17.02 1.75 3.65
N LYS A 295 18.31 1.85 3.98
CA LYS A 295 19.14 0.73 4.46
C LYS A 295 19.57 1.04 5.89
N ILE A 296 19.15 0.21 6.83
CA ILE A 296 19.49 0.30 8.24
C ILE A 296 20.59 -0.73 8.53
N ILE A 297 21.75 -0.24 8.94
CA ILE A 297 22.84 -1.09 9.40
C ILE A 297 22.75 -1.17 10.93
N VAL A 298 22.55 -2.39 11.43
CA VAL A 298 22.52 -2.66 12.87
C VAL A 298 23.93 -3.00 13.34
N ILE A 299 24.38 -2.26 14.34
CA ILE A 299 25.68 -2.43 14.99
C ILE A 299 25.47 -2.56 16.50
N ASP A 300 26.40 -3.22 17.15
CA ASP A 300 26.55 -3.17 18.60
C ASP A 300 27.93 -2.61 18.96
N PRO A 301 28.12 -2.07 20.17
CA PRO A 301 29.33 -1.31 20.53
C PRO A 301 30.53 -2.20 20.91
N SER A 302 30.58 -3.44 20.42
CA SER A 302 31.61 -4.44 20.76
C SER A 302 32.84 -4.37 19.87
#